data_AF-A0A3D2XYB9-F1
#
_entry.id   AF-A0A3D2XYB9-F1
#
_cell.length_a   1.000
_cell.length_b   1.000
_cell.length_c   1.000
_cell.angle_alpha   90.00
_cell.angle_beta   90.00
_cell.angle_gamma   90.00
#
_symmetry.space_group_name_H-M   'P 1'
#
loop_
_entity.id
_entity.type
_entity.pdbx_description
1 polymer ?
#
loop_
_entity_poly.entity_id
_entity_poly.type
_entity_poly.pdbx_seq_one_letter_code
_entity_poly.pdbx_strand_id
1 'polypeptide(L)'
;MSQNDHEQFAQQLSELRHGIDELDTQLIDILAKRAELTSKVGEVKAKTGMPIYVPEREAQMLEKRQEQAAERGVSGSLIEDLMRRIMRESYHTQNNRYRCINPGIKRVVVIGGAGALGKVFVGLFERSGYNVEIFEKDDWSRADSLFAEASLVLVSVPINLTVDVVAKLNSLPEDCILADITSIKHKPLDAMMQAHKGPVVGLHPMFGPDAPGMIKQVVVVCHGRGASHYSWLLGQMQTWGATLFEVTAQEHDKAMAFIQVMRHFNTFVYGAHLAGENPNLNLLTQLSSPIYRLELAMVGRLFAQSGQLYADIIFNNPENFLLLKRFHQRFGEALSILDKGEKAEFIRQFNEIGEWFGDYAKTCLIDSKRLLLKADDDQMLRT
;
A
#
# COMPACT_ATOMS: atom_id res chain seq x y z
N MET A 1 52.97 10.25 19.92
CA MET A 1 52.59 8.91 20.41
C MET A 1 53.73 7.98 20.08
N SER A 2 54.16 7.16 21.04
CA SER A 2 55.20 6.16 20.83
C SER A 2 54.65 5.01 19.97
N GLN A 3 55.52 4.26 19.30
CA GLN A 3 55.13 3.06 18.53
C GLN A 3 54.45 2.01 19.44
N ASN A 4 54.84 1.98 20.71
CA ASN A 4 54.28 1.14 21.76
C ASN A 4 52.85 1.56 22.14
N ASP A 5 52.56 2.87 22.15
CA ASP A 5 51.21 3.39 22.41
C ASP A 5 50.24 2.96 21.28
N HIS A 6 50.70 2.98 20.02
CA HIS A 6 49.90 2.55 18.87
C HIS A 6 49.55 1.06 18.91
N GLU A 7 50.49 0.20 19.29
CA GLU A 7 50.23 -1.24 19.45
C GLU A 7 49.27 -1.51 20.61
N GLN A 8 49.42 -0.80 21.74
CA GLN A 8 48.52 -0.91 22.88
C GLN A 8 47.09 -0.45 22.55
N PHE A 9 46.92 0.68 21.85
CA PHE A 9 45.60 1.14 21.40
C PHE A 9 44.97 0.19 20.37
N ALA A 10 45.78 -0.39 19.48
CA ALA A 10 45.29 -1.39 18.51
C ALA A 10 44.78 -2.66 19.21
N GLN A 11 45.49 -3.13 20.24
CA GLN A 11 45.06 -4.27 21.04
C GLN A 11 43.78 -3.98 21.82
N GLN A 12 43.69 -2.83 22.50
CA GLN A 12 42.46 -2.41 23.19
C GLN A 12 41.26 -2.32 22.23
N LEU A 13 41.46 -1.78 21.03
CA LEU A 13 40.42 -1.72 20.01
C LEU A 13 39.99 -3.12 19.54
N SER A 14 40.93 -4.04 19.43
CA SER A 14 40.64 -5.44 19.07
C SER A 14 39.80 -6.15 20.13
N GLU A 15 40.14 -5.96 21.41
CA GLU A 15 39.38 -6.55 22.53
C GLU A 15 37.96 -5.99 22.60
N LEU A 16 37.80 -4.67 22.44
CA LEU A 16 36.48 -4.03 22.40
C LEU A 16 35.64 -4.53 21.21
N ARG A 17 36.25 -4.69 20.02
CA ARG A 17 35.56 -5.24 18.84
C ARG A 17 35.11 -6.68 19.06
N HIS A 18 35.95 -7.51 19.67
CA HIS A 18 35.57 -8.88 20.00
C HIS A 18 34.37 -8.93 20.95
N GLY A 19 34.34 -8.04 21.96
CA GLY A 19 33.18 -7.90 22.85
C GLY A 19 31.90 -7.46 22.12
N ILE A 20 32.01 -6.58 21.11
CA ILE A 20 30.88 -6.19 20.26
C ILE A 20 30.39 -7.39 19.44
N ASP A 21 31.29 -8.15 18.80
CA ASP A 21 30.93 -9.32 18.00
C ASP A 21 30.20 -10.40 18.82
N GLU A 22 30.61 -10.59 20.09
CA GLU A 22 29.94 -11.50 21.02
C GLU A 22 28.52 -11.03 21.34
N LEU A 23 28.33 -9.72 21.61
CA LEU A 23 27.01 -9.14 21.86
C LEU A 23 26.10 -9.22 20.63
N ASP A 24 26.64 -8.99 19.44
CA ASP A 24 25.90 -9.10 18.17
C ASP A 24 25.44 -10.55 17.93
N THR A 25 26.29 -11.53 18.26
CA THR A 25 25.92 -12.95 18.22
C THR A 25 24.77 -13.25 19.18
N GLN A 26 24.83 -12.74 20.42
CA GLN A 26 23.74 -12.90 21.40
C GLN A 26 22.44 -12.24 20.93
N LEU A 27 22.52 -11.10 20.24
CA LEU A 27 21.34 -10.43 19.69
C LEU A 27 20.65 -11.31 18.64
N ILE A 28 21.41 -11.95 17.75
CA ILE A 28 20.89 -12.89 16.75
C ILE A 28 20.16 -14.06 17.44
N ASP A 29 20.77 -14.66 18.47
CA ASP A 29 20.16 -15.76 19.22
C ASP A 29 18.84 -15.36 19.91
N ILE A 30 18.79 -14.14 20.48
CA ILE A 30 17.58 -13.58 21.09
C ILE A 30 16.48 -13.38 20.03
N LEU A 31 16.85 -12.88 18.85
CA LEU A 31 15.91 -12.69 17.74
C LEU A 31 15.35 -14.04 17.25
N ALA A 32 16.19 -15.07 17.14
CA ALA A 32 15.77 -16.43 16.77
C ALA A 32 14.77 -17.00 17.79
N LYS A 33 15.08 -16.96 19.09
CA LYS A 33 14.17 -17.39 20.16
C LYS A 33 12.85 -16.62 20.14
N ARG A 34 12.90 -15.31 19.86
CA ARG A 34 11.70 -14.48 19.72
C ARG A 34 10.86 -14.89 18.50
N ALA A 35 11.49 -15.25 17.38
CA ALA A 35 10.79 -15.74 16.19
C ALA A 35 10.02 -17.03 16.47
N GLU A 36 10.59 -17.97 17.24
CA GLU A 36 9.89 -19.20 17.66
C GLU A 36 8.62 -18.91 18.47
N LEU A 37 8.71 -17.99 19.45
CA LEU A 37 7.55 -17.56 20.24
C LEU A 37 6.49 -16.89 19.35
N THR A 38 6.94 -16.08 18.40
CA THR A 38 6.09 -15.38 17.45
C THR A 38 5.35 -16.36 16.53
N SER A 39 6.00 -17.44 16.08
CA SER A 39 5.37 -18.52 15.32
C SER A 39 4.26 -19.19 16.12
N LYS A 40 4.52 -19.54 17.39
CA LYS A 40 3.51 -20.11 18.31
C LYS A 40 2.33 -19.16 18.51
N VAL A 41 2.58 -17.85 18.63
CA VAL A 41 1.51 -16.84 18.67
C VAL A 41 0.69 -16.85 17.37
N GLY A 42 1.35 -16.97 16.21
CA GLY A 42 0.68 -17.13 14.91
C GLY A 42 -0.27 -18.32 14.87
N GLU A 43 0.17 -19.49 15.35
CA GLU A 43 -0.66 -20.70 15.43
C GLU A 43 -1.88 -20.51 16.34
N VAL A 44 -1.70 -19.87 17.50
CA VAL A 44 -2.81 -19.57 18.41
C VAL A 44 -3.80 -18.61 17.76
N LYS A 45 -3.32 -17.52 17.13
CA LYS A 45 -4.16 -16.56 16.42
C LYS A 45 -4.92 -17.21 15.26
N ALA A 46 -4.29 -18.09 14.51
CA ALA A 46 -4.94 -18.85 13.44
C ALA A 46 -6.07 -19.74 13.98
N LYS A 47 -5.90 -20.35 15.16
CA LYS A 47 -6.95 -21.16 15.81
C LYS A 47 -8.07 -20.30 16.40
N THR A 48 -7.75 -19.17 17.03
CA THR A 48 -8.73 -18.30 17.71
C THR A 48 -9.37 -17.25 16.80
N GLY A 49 -8.81 -17.02 15.60
CA GLY A 49 -9.19 -15.96 14.65
C GLY A 49 -8.93 -14.54 15.10
N MET A 50 -8.00 -14.37 16.04
CA MET A 50 -7.55 -13.03 16.40
C MET A 50 -6.77 -12.43 15.23
N PRO A 51 -6.97 -11.13 14.93
CA PRO A 51 -6.26 -10.48 13.83
C PRO A 51 -4.74 -10.47 14.07
N ILE A 52 -4.00 -10.57 12.97
CA ILE A 52 -2.53 -10.54 13.00
C ILE A 52 -2.08 -9.15 13.47
N TYR A 53 -2.66 -8.10 12.92
CA TYR A 53 -2.39 -6.73 13.27
C TYR A 53 -3.40 -6.19 14.29
N VAL A 54 -2.89 -5.70 15.43
CA VAL A 54 -3.67 -5.05 16.50
C VAL A 54 -2.97 -3.74 16.85
N PRO A 55 -3.44 -2.58 16.34
CA PRO A 55 -2.76 -1.29 16.50
C PRO A 55 -2.46 -0.92 17.96
N GLU A 56 -3.45 -1.06 18.84
CA GLU A 56 -3.33 -0.71 20.27
C GLU A 56 -2.27 -1.55 20.98
N ARG A 57 -2.17 -2.84 20.64
CA ARG A 57 -1.18 -3.74 21.23
C ARG A 57 0.24 -3.38 20.79
N GLU A 58 0.43 -2.97 19.53
CA GLU A 58 1.73 -2.47 19.06
C GLU A 58 2.10 -1.17 19.80
N ALA A 59 1.16 -0.23 19.92
CA ALA A 59 1.41 1.05 20.58
C ALA A 59 1.84 0.87 22.04
N GLN A 60 1.09 0.08 22.81
CA GLN A 60 1.44 -0.25 24.21
C GLN A 60 2.78 -0.94 24.35
N MET A 61 3.14 -1.80 23.38
CA MET A 61 4.43 -2.49 23.39
C MET A 61 5.56 -1.50 23.13
N LEU A 62 5.42 -0.62 22.14
CA LEU A 62 6.42 0.39 21.80
C LEU A 62 6.65 1.37 22.96
N GLU A 63 5.58 1.90 23.53
CA GLU A 63 5.64 2.81 24.70
C GLU A 63 6.42 2.18 25.85
N LYS A 64 6.05 0.95 26.25
CA LYS A 64 6.75 0.20 27.31
C LYS A 64 8.23 -0.05 26.99
N ARG A 65 8.60 -0.25 25.72
CA ARG A 65 10.00 -0.47 25.32
C ARG A 65 10.80 0.84 25.27
N GLN A 66 10.15 1.96 24.96
CA GLN A 66 10.75 3.28 25.03
C GLN A 66 11.08 3.67 26.47
N GLU A 67 10.18 3.41 27.42
CA GLU A 67 10.46 3.62 28.85
C GLU A 67 11.67 2.81 29.33
N GLN A 68 11.71 1.51 28.99
CA GLN A 68 12.83 0.62 29.35
C GLN A 68 14.16 1.04 28.71
N ALA A 69 14.12 1.58 27.49
CA ALA A 69 15.31 2.10 26.83
C ALA A 69 15.83 3.35 27.56
N ALA A 70 14.93 4.26 27.95
CA ALA A 70 15.28 5.46 28.69
C ALA A 70 15.96 5.14 30.03
N GLU A 71 15.44 4.17 30.79
CA GLU A 71 16.04 3.71 32.05
C GLU A 71 17.48 3.18 31.91
N ARG A 72 17.84 2.69 30.71
CA ARG A 72 19.14 2.08 30.41
C ARG A 72 20.06 2.98 29.59
N GLY A 73 19.69 4.25 29.37
CA GLY A 73 20.45 5.18 28.55
C GLY A 73 20.50 4.82 27.07
N VAL A 74 19.55 4.00 26.58
CA VAL A 74 19.41 3.65 25.17
C VAL A 74 18.46 4.64 24.48
N SER A 75 18.80 5.06 23.27
CA SER A 75 17.96 5.99 22.49
C SER A 75 16.56 5.44 22.25
N GLY A 76 15.54 6.25 22.54
CA GLY A 76 14.14 5.95 22.27
C GLY A 76 13.84 5.75 20.77
N SER A 77 14.53 6.46 19.87
CA SER A 77 14.37 6.29 18.43
C SER A 77 14.94 4.95 17.94
N LEU A 78 16.12 4.57 18.46
CA LEU A 78 16.77 3.30 18.13
C LEU A 78 15.89 2.11 18.53
N ILE A 79 15.40 2.09 19.77
CA ILE A 79 14.55 0.98 20.22
C ILE A 79 13.24 0.92 19.44
N GLU A 80 12.65 2.06 19.10
CA GLU A 80 11.43 2.12 18.29
C GLU A 80 11.66 1.52 16.91
N ASP A 81 12.74 1.92 16.21
CA ASP A 81 13.05 1.41 14.89
C ASP A 81 13.36 -0.09 14.89
N LEU A 82 14.16 -0.57 15.86
CA LEU A 82 14.42 -2.00 16.05
C LEU A 82 13.14 -2.77 16.30
N MET A 83 12.32 -2.34 17.26
CA MET A 83 11.07 -3.03 17.60
C MET A 83 10.09 -3.05 16.42
N ARG A 84 9.97 -1.95 15.66
CA ARG A 84 9.13 -1.90 14.46
C ARG A 84 9.63 -2.83 13.36
N ARG A 85 10.94 -2.92 13.13
CA ARG A 85 11.53 -3.85 12.15
C ARG A 85 11.30 -5.30 12.56
N ILE A 86 11.56 -5.63 13.82
CA ILE A 86 11.35 -6.96 14.38
C ILE A 86 9.87 -7.38 14.32
N MET A 87 8.93 -6.46 14.60
CA MET A 87 7.50 -6.72 14.43
C MET A 87 7.11 -6.97 12.97
N ARG A 88 7.70 -6.23 12.02
CA ARG A 88 7.44 -6.45 10.60
C ARG A 88 7.84 -7.87 10.17
N GLU A 89 9.01 -8.34 10.61
CA GLU A 89 9.48 -9.70 10.39
C GLU A 89 8.56 -10.75 11.04
N SER A 90 8.01 -10.41 12.21
CA SER A 90 7.07 -11.26 12.94
C SER A 90 5.80 -11.53 12.13
N TYR A 91 5.37 -10.59 11.31
CA TYR A 91 4.23 -10.79 10.44
C TYR A 91 4.53 -11.75 9.30
N HIS A 92 5.70 -11.65 8.68
CA HIS A 92 6.11 -12.56 7.60
C HIS A 92 6.23 -14.01 8.09
N THR A 93 6.83 -14.20 9.26
CA THR A 93 6.96 -15.54 9.88
C THR A 93 5.63 -16.14 10.35
N GLN A 94 4.65 -15.30 10.71
CA GLN A 94 3.28 -15.74 11.05
C GLN A 94 2.41 -16.04 9.82
N ASN A 95 2.79 -15.59 8.63
CA ASN A 95 1.96 -15.60 7.42
C ASN A 95 1.91 -16.95 6.68
N ASN A 96 2.46 -18.04 7.22
CA ASN A 96 2.44 -19.33 6.52
C ASN A 96 1.03 -19.90 6.35
N ARG A 97 0.10 -19.62 7.28
CA ARG A 97 -1.32 -19.98 7.19
C ARG A 97 -2.19 -18.95 7.91
N TYR A 98 -3.26 -18.51 7.25
CA TYR A 98 -4.30 -17.68 7.86
C TYR A 98 -5.49 -18.54 8.30
N ARG A 99 -6.27 -18.03 9.25
CA ARG A 99 -7.56 -18.65 9.58
C ARG A 99 -8.50 -18.53 8.38
N CYS A 100 -9.14 -19.65 8.02
CA CYS A 100 -10.30 -19.65 7.15
C CYS A 100 -11.52 -19.16 7.93
N ILE A 101 -12.04 -17.97 7.60
CA ILE A 101 -13.23 -17.43 8.27
C ILE A 101 -14.49 -18.22 7.90
N ASN A 102 -14.62 -18.66 6.64
CA ASN A 102 -15.76 -19.45 6.20
C ASN A 102 -15.33 -20.72 5.45
N PRO A 103 -15.08 -21.84 6.16
CA PRO A 103 -14.71 -23.11 5.55
C PRO A 103 -15.78 -23.71 4.62
N GLY A 104 -17.02 -23.21 4.64
CA GLY A 104 -18.11 -23.69 3.79
C GLY A 104 -18.06 -23.16 2.35
N ILE A 105 -17.14 -22.24 2.04
CA ILE A 105 -16.92 -21.71 0.69
C ILE A 105 -16.36 -22.81 -0.20
N LYS A 106 -17.13 -23.19 -1.23
CA LYS A 106 -16.81 -24.32 -2.11
C LYS A 106 -15.67 -23.99 -3.06
N ARG A 107 -15.75 -22.82 -3.70
CA ARG A 107 -14.79 -22.35 -4.70
C ARG A 107 -14.75 -20.84 -4.76
N VAL A 108 -13.52 -20.31 -4.78
CA VAL A 108 -13.22 -18.91 -5.10
C VAL A 108 -12.67 -18.87 -6.51
N VAL A 109 -13.29 -18.10 -7.40
CA VAL A 109 -12.79 -17.88 -8.76
C VAL A 109 -12.22 -16.47 -8.84
N VAL A 110 -10.96 -16.33 -9.27
CA VAL A 110 -10.31 -15.02 -9.48
C VAL A 110 -10.13 -14.79 -10.97
N ILE A 111 -10.93 -13.89 -11.54
CA ILE A 111 -10.84 -13.48 -12.94
C ILE A 111 -9.68 -12.49 -13.09
N GLY A 112 -8.72 -12.79 -13.96
CA GLY A 112 -7.43 -12.08 -14.03
C GLY A 112 -6.51 -12.43 -12.85
N GLY A 113 -6.68 -13.63 -12.26
CA GLY A 113 -5.90 -14.11 -11.12
C GLY A 113 -4.41 -14.30 -11.39
N ALA A 114 -3.99 -14.43 -12.66
CA ALA A 114 -2.58 -14.46 -13.05
C ALA A 114 -1.95 -13.05 -13.18
N GLY A 115 -2.79 -12.00 -13.13
CA GLY A 115 -2.37 -10.60 -13.12
C GLY A 115 -1.64 -10.22 -11.83
N ALA A 116 -0.98 -9.05 -11.84
CA ALA A 116 -0.11 -8.64 -10.74
C ALA A 116 -0.83 -8.57 -9.39
N LEU A 117 -1.98 -7.90 -9.31
CA LEU A 117 -2.78 -7.83 -8.09
C LEU A 117 -3.63 -9.10 -7.87
N GLY A 118 -4.10 -9.73 -8.94
CA GLY A 118 -4.86 -10.99 -8.88
C GLY A 118 -4.07 -12.09 -8.17
N LYS A 119 -2.77 -12.24 -8.47
CA LYS A 119 -1.87 -13.21 -7.84
C LYS A 119 -1.74 -13.00 -6.33
N VAL A 120 -1.76 -11.74 -5.87
CA VAL A 120 -1.73 -11.43 -4.44
C VAL A 120 -2.97 -11.98 -3.74
N PHE A 121 -4.16 -11.77 -4.33
CA PHE A 121 -5.41 -12.30 -3.79
C PHE A 121 -5.49 -13.83 -3.86
N VAL A 122 -5.07 -14.44 -4.97
CA VAL A 122 -4.97 -15.90 -5.09
C VAL A 122 -4.14 -16.47 -3.93
N GLY A 123 -2.92 -15.96 -3.73
CA GLY A 123 -2.06 -16.44 -2.65
C GLY A 123 -2.64 -16.19 -1.24
N LEU A 124 -3.38 -15.09 -1.03
CA LEU A 124 -4.05 -14.82 0.25
C LEU A 124 -5.19 -15.83 0.53
N PHE A 125 -6.00 -16.16 -0.48
CA PHE A 125 -7.04 -17.16 -0.36
C PHE A 125 -6.46 -18.57 -0.14
N GLU A 126 -5.44 -18.97 -0.90
CA GLU A 126 -4.77 -20.27 -0.75
C GLU A 126 -4.14 -20.43 0.63
N ARG A 127 -3.44 -19.41 1.14
CA ARG A 127 -2.88 -19.43 2.51
C ARG A 127 -3.96 -19.44 3.59
N SER A 128 -5.20 -19.12 3.25
CA SER A 128 -6.37 -19.23 4.14
C SER A 128 -7.10 -20.55 3.98
N GLY A 129 -6.64 -21.46 3.11
CA GLY A 129 -7.22 -22.78 2.90
C GLY A 129 -8.45 -22.82 1.99
N TYR A 130 -8.73 -21.76 1.23
CA TYR A 130 -9.79 -21.79 0.22
C TYR A 130 -9.33 -22.54 -1.04
N ASN A 131 -10.29 -23.19 -1.71
CA ASN A 131 -10.08 -23.71 -3.06
C ASN A 131 -10.19 -22.56 -4.07
N VAL A 132 -9.10 -22.24 -4.76
CA VAL A 132 -8.99 -21.09 -5.66
C VAL A 132 -8.79 -21.56 -7.10
N GLU A 133 -9.64 -21.08 -8.00
CA GLU A 133 -9.49 -21.25 -9.44
C GLU A 133 -9.12 -19.92 -10.09
N ILE A 134 -8.09 -19.93 -10.93
CA ILE A 134 -7.70 -18.77 -11.74
C ILE A 134 -8.47 -18.84 -13.05
N PHE A 135 -9.10 -17.72 -13.44
CA PHE A 135 -9.83 -17.61 -14.69
C PHE A 135 -9.22 -16.48 -15.54
N GLU A 136 -8.72 -16.82 -16.73
CA GLU A 136 -8.09 -15.89 -17.66
C GLU A 136 -8.90 -15.69 -18.94
N LYS A 137 -8.46 -14.77 -19.79
CA LYS A 137 -9.14 -14.39 -21.05
C LYS A 137 -9.38 -15.56 -22.01
N ASP A 138 -8.61 -16.64 -21.92
CA ASP A 138 -8.69 -17.80 -22.82
C ASP A 138 -9.55 -18.94 -22.23
N ASP A 139 -10.08 -18.76 -21.00
CA ASP A 139 -10.81 -19.80 -20.25
C ASP A 139 -12.33 -19.78 -20.44
N TRP A 140 -12.87 -18.91 -21.29
CA TRP A 140 -14.31 -18.78 -21.50
C TRP A 140 -15.00 -20.07 -21.95
N SER A 141 -14.30 -20.99 -22.61
CA SER A 141 -14.84 -22.31 -22.97
C SER A 141 -15.20 -23.18 -21.75
N ARG A 142 -14.63 -22.89 -20.58
CA ARG A 142 -14.85 -23.61 -19.32
C ARG A 142 -15.67 -22.81 -18.30
N ALA A 143 -16.15 -21.61 -18.68
CA ALA A 143 -16.85 -20.68 -17.80
C ALA A 143 -18.02 -21.34 -17.04
N ASP A 144 -18.93 -22.01 -17.74
CA ASP A 144 -20.09 -22.64 -17.12
C ASP A 144 -19.71 -23.64 -16.03
N SER A 145 -18.68 -24.46 -16.29
CA SER A 145 -18.21 -25.47 -15.33
C SER A 145 -17.53 -24.86 -14.10
N LEU A 146 -16.76 -23.79 -14.28
CA LEU A 146 -16.03 -23.14 -13.19
C LEU A 146 -16.96 -22.31 -12.31
N PHE A 147 -17.92 -21.61 -12.92
CA PHE A 147 -18.85 -20.73 -12.22
C PHE A 147 -20.02 -21.47 -11.56
N ALA A 148 -20.42 -22.65 -12.02
CA ALA A 148 -21.55 -23.40 -11.45
C ALA A 148 -21.41 -23.70 -9.95
N GLU A 149 -20.18 -23.83 -9.44
CA GLU A 149 -19.90 -24.08 -8.02
C GLU A 149 -19.21 -22.89 -7.32
N ALA A 150 -19.11 -21.74 -7.99
CA ALA A 150 -18.44 -20.57 -7.44
C ALA A 150 -19.25 -19.98 -6.27
N SER A 151 -18.63 -19.91 -5.10
CA SER A 151 -19.16 -19.19 -3.95
C SER A 151 -18.72 -17.72 -3.92
N LEU A 152 -17.59 -17.42 -4.56
CA LEU A 152 -17.06 -16.07 -4.75
C LEU A 152 -16.44 -15.98 -6.15
N VAL A 153 -16.79 -14.93 -6.89
CA VAL A 153 -16.09 -14.50 -8.10
C VAL A 153 -15.47 -13.12 -7.84
N LEU A 154 -14.15 -13.05 -7.89
CA LEU A 154 -13.37 -11.82 -7.72
C LEU A 154 -12.83 -11.34 -9.07
N VAL A 155 -13.23 -10.14 -9.50
CA VAL A 155 -12.81 -9.52 -10.76
C VAL A 155 -11.57 -8.65 -10.55
N SER A 156 -10.46 -9.10 -11.12
CA SER A 156 -9.13 -8.47 -11.06
C SER A 156 -8.54 -8.24 -12.48
N VAL A 157 -9.37 -7.77 -13.40
CA VAL A 157 -8.97 -7.45 -14.79
C VAL A 157 -8.69 -5.95 -14.96
N PRO A 158 -8.02 -5.53 -16.06
CA PRO A 158 -7.88 -4.11 -16.41
C PRO A 158 -9.22 -3.37 -16.41
N ILE A 159 -9.20 -2.11 -15.94
CA ILE A 159 -10.40 -1.30 -15.72
C ILE A 159 -11.23 -1.16 -17.01
N ASN A 160 -10.58 -0.94 -18.14
CA ASN A 160 -11.23 -0.87 -19.45
C ASN A 160 -11.92 -2.17 -19.90
N LEU A 161 -11.59 -3.33 -19.31
CA LEU A 161 -12.21 -4.62 -19.63
C LEU A 161 -13.27 -5.04 -18.61
N THR A 162 -13.29 -4.43 -17.41
CA THR A 162 -14.11 -4.90 -16.29
C THR A 162 -15.59 -4.98 -16.63
N VAL A 163 -16.17 -3.95 -17.24
CA VAL A 163 -17.61 -3.93 -17.56
C VAL A 163 -17.96 -5.03 -18.57
N ASP A 164 -17.14 -5.20 -19.62
CA ASP A 164 -17.37 -6.21 -20.65
C ASP A 164 -17.21 -7.65 -20.12
N VAL A 165 -16.28 -7.85 -19.19
CA VAL A 165 -16.09 -9.14 -18.51
C VAL A 165 -17.26 -9.44 -17.59
N VAL A 166 -17.68 -8.46 -16.77
CA VAL A 166 -18.81 -8.61 -15.85
C VAL A 166 -20.12 -8.87 -16.60
N ALA A 167 -20.34 -8.22 -17.74
CA ALA A 167 -21.52 -8.40 -18.57
C ALA A 167 -21.67 -9.83 -19.14
N LYS A 168 -20.60 -10.64 -19.15
CA LYS A 168 -20.60 -12.04 -19.57
C LYS A 168 -20.86 -13.02 -18.40
N LEU A 169 -20.99 -12.54 -17.17
CA LEU A 169 -21.22 -13.38 -15.97
C LEU A 169 -22.71 -13.62 -15.73
N ASN A 170 -23.38 -14.24 -16.69
CA ASN A 170 -24.85 -14.33 -16.74
C ASN A 170 -25.44 -15.45 -15.86
N SER A 171 -24.60 -16.40 -15.45
CA SER A 171 -25.01 -17.71 -14.93
C SER A 171 -24.37 -18.02 -13.57
N LEU A 172 -24.11 -16.98 -12.77
CA LEU A 172 -23.60 -17.18 -11.41
C LEU A 172 -24.70 -17.75 -10.50
N PRO A 173 -24.36 -18.66 -9.57
CA PRO A 173 -25.28 -19.10 -8.52
C PRO A 173 -25.86 -17.90 -7.74
N GLU A 174 -27.14 -17.97 -7.32
CA GLU A 174 -27.81 -16.85 -6.65
C GLU A 174 -27.10 -16.41 -5.35
N ASP A 175 -26.47 -17.35 -4.64
CA ASP A 175 -25.71 -17.13 -3.42
C ASP A 175 -24.23 -16.78 -3.66
N CYS A 176 -23.76 -16.84 -4.92
CA CYS A 176 -22.40 -16.47 -5.28
C CYS A 176 -22.14 -15.00 -4.99
N ILE A 177 -21.03 -14.68 -4.33
CA ILE A 177 -20.61 -13.29 -4.14
C ILE A 177 -19.89 -12.82 -5.41
N LEU A 178 -20.34 -11.72 -6.00
CA LEU A 178 -19.60 -11.05 -7.08
C LEU A 178 -18.89 -9.82 -6.52
N ALA A 179 -17.56 -9.79 -6.65
CA ALA A 179 -16.74 -8.70 -6.17
C ALA A 179 -15.71 -8.23 -7.20
N ASP A 180 -15.30 -6.97 -7.12
CA ASP A 180 -14.19 -6.42 -7.92
C ASP A 180 -13.12 -5.81 -7.03
N ILE A 181 -11.89 -5.68 -7.55
CA ILE A 181 -10.79 -4.95 -6.90
C ILE A 181 -10.25 -3.79 -7.76
N THR A 182 -11.08 -3.22 -8.64
CA THR A 182 -10.62 -2.16 -9.55
C THR A 182 -10.35 -0.84 -8.81
N SER A 183 -9.62 0.07 -9.45
CA SER A 183 -9.29 1.39 -8.85
C SER A 183 -10.41 2.44 -8.95
N ILE A 184 -11.50 2.13 -9.68
CA ILE A 184 -12.70 2.98 -9.79
C ILE A 184 -13.90 2.18 -9.29
N LYS A 185 -14.93 2.79 -8.71
CA LYS A 185 -15.97 2.01 -8.03
C LYS A 185 -17.35 2.17 -8.66
N HIS A 186 -17.70 3.34 -9.17
CA HIS A 186 -19.06 3.57 -9.66
C HIS A 186 -19.45 2.64 -10.81
N LYS A 187 -18.72 2.70 -11.93
CA LYS A 187 -19.06 1.90 -13.12
C LYS A 187 -18.94 0.39 -12.90
N PRO A 188 -17.88 -0.14 -12.26
CA PRO A 188 -17.78 -1.58 -12.00
C PRO A 188 -18.88 -2.09 -11.06
N LEU A 189 -19.18 -1.35 -9.99
CA LEU A 189 -20.21 -1.75 -9.04
C LEU A 189 -21.59 -1.78 -9.70
N ASP A 190 -21.93 -0.75 -10.50
CA ASP A 190 -23.18 -0.73 -11.27
C ASP A 190 -23.28 -1.90 -12.24
N ALA A 191 -22.21 -2.21 -12.98
CA ALA A 191 -22.16 -3.33 -13.90
C ALA A 191 -22.38 -4.67 -13.18
N MET A 192 -21.73 -4.88 -12.03
CA MET A 192 -21.91 -6.08 -11.21
C MET A 192 -23.34 -6.19 -10.67
N MET A 193 -23.93 -5.08 -10.23
CA MET A 193 -25.30 -5.02 -9.72
C MET A 193 -26.36 -5.32 -10.78
N GLN A 194 -26.05 -5.06 -12.06
CA GLN A 194 -26.89 -5.38 -13.21
C GLN A 194 -26.71 -6.84 -13.67
N ALA A 195 -25.46 -7.32 -13.72
CA ALA A 195 -25.15 -8.67 -14.16
C ALA A 195 -25.59 -9.75 -13.14
N HIS A 196 -25.56 -9.44 -11.83
CA HIS A 196 -25.84 -10.40 -10.78
C HIS A 196 -27.00 -9.97 -9.87
N LYS A 197 -27.90 -10.93 -9.57
CA LYS A 197 -29.01 -10.73 -8.64
C LYS A 197 -28.61 -10.95 -7.18
N GLY A 198 -27.58 -11.75 -6.95
CA GLY A 198 -27.10 -12.11 -5.62
C GLY A 198 -26.26 -11.04 -4.91
N PRO A 199 -25.41 -11.45 -3.95
CA PRO A 199 -24.53 -10.55 -3.21
C PRO A 199 -23.46 -9.88 -4.09
N VAL A 200 -23.28 -8.57 -3.92
CA VAL A 200 -22.31 -7.76 -4.68
C VAL A 200 -21.57 -6.78 -3.77
N VAL A 201 -20.24 -6.70 -3.92
CA VAL A 201 -19.39 -5.74 -3.20
C VAL A 201 -18.24 -5.23 -4.07
N GLY A 202 -18.04 -3.92 -4.08
CA GLY A 202 -16.87 -3.32 -4.72
C GLY A 202 -15.75 -3.11 -3.71
N LEU A 203 -14.52 -3.45 -4.10
CA LEU A 203 -13.33 -3.29 -3.25
C LEU A 203 -12.27 -2.47 -3.99
N HIS A 204 -11.49 -1.71 -3.25
CA HIS A 204 -10.29 -1.07 -3.79
C HIS A 204 -9.15 -1.21 -2.78
N PRO A 205 -8.24 -2.18 -3.01
CA PRO A 205 -7.01 -2.29 -2.25
C PRO A 205 -6.13 -1.07 -2.56
N MET A 206 -5.84 -0.23 -1.56
CA MET A 206 -5.06 1.01 -1.72
C MET A 206 -3.55 0.74 -1.79
N PHE A 207 -3.16 -0.38 -2.39
CA PHE A 207 -1.79 -0.86 -2.50
C PHE A 207 -1.55 -1.59 -3.81
N GLY A 208 -0.31 -1.53 -4.30
CA GLY A 208 0.12 -2.21 -5.52
C GLY A 208 0.57 -3.66 -5.29
N PRO A 209 0.91 -4.37 -6.37
CA PRO A 209 1.37 -5.77 -6.30
C PRO A 209 2.67 -5.97 -5.52
N ASP A 210 3.49 -4.91 -5.39
CA ASP A 210 4.76 -4.93 -4.65
C ASP A 210 4.56 -4.86 -3.12
N ALA A 211 3.32 -4.75 -2.64
CA ALA A 211 3.05 -4.76 -1.22
C ALA A 211 3.41 -6.14 -0.63
N PRO A 212 4.14 -6.19 0.50
CA PRO A 212 4.61 -7.46 1.07
C PRO A 212 3.49 -8.25 1.78
N GLY A 213 2.22 -7.83 1.62
CA GLY A 213 1.02 -8.38 2.23
C GLY A 213 -0.05 -7.30 2.45
N MET A 214 -1.18 -7.67 3.05
CA MET A 214 -2.30 -6.76 3.32
C MET A 214 -2.22 -6.07 4.71
N ILE A 215 -1.16 -6.35 5.47
CA ILE A 215 -0.98 -5.82 6.83
C ILE A 215 -0.80 -4.31 6.79
N LYS A 216 -1.61 -3.59 7.59
CA LYS A 216 -1.64 -2.12 7.66
C LYS A 216 -2.05 -1.45 6.34
N GLN A 217 -2.52 -2.23 5.37
CA GLN A 217 -3.00 -1.69 4.11
C GLN A 217 -4.49 -1.35 4.24
N VAL A 218 -4.89 -0.27 3.56
CA VAL A 218 -6.30 0.10 3.48
C VAL A 218 -6.96 -0.63 2.33
N VAL A 219 -8.14 -1.20 2.58
CA VAL A 219 -9.05 -1.67 1.54
C VAL A 219 -10.34 -0.86 1.66
N VAL A 220 -10.65 -0.10 0.62
CA VAL A 220 -11.92 0.61 0.55
C VAL A 220 -13.03 -0.38 0.19
N VAL A 221 -14.16 -0.28 0.88
CA VAL A 221 -15.33 -1.13 0.70
C VAL A 221 -16.50 -0.28 0.24
N CYS A 222 -17.03 -0.59 -0.95
CA CYS A 222 -18.24 0.02 -1.50
C CYS A 222 -19.35 -1.05 -1.58
N HIS A 223 -20.32 -0.95 -0.67
CA HIS A 223 -21.40 -1.92 -0.59
C HIS A 223 -22.33 -1.85 -1.81
N GLY A 224 -22.59 -3.01 -2.42
CA GLY A 224 -23.66 -3.21 -3.40
C GLY A 224 -24.91 -3.80 -2.75
N ARG A 225 -25.06 -5.13 -2.84
CA ARG A 225 -26.25 -5.86 -2.35
C ARG A 225 -25.86 -7.02 -1.44
N GLY A 226 -26.65 -7.32 -0.41
CA GLY A 226 -26.53 -8.56 0.36
C GLY A 226 -25.33 -8.63 1.32
N ALA A 227 -25.00 -7.53 2.02
CA ALA A 227 -23.81 -7.42 2.86
C ALA A 227 -23.59 -8.52 3.91
N SER A 228 -24.67 -9.07 4.46
CA SER A 228 -24.59 -10.22 5.37
C SER A 228 -23.88 -11.42 4.75
N HIS A 229 -24.03 -11.66 3.44
CA HIS A 229 -23.50 -12.83 2.74
C HIS A 229 -21.99 -12.75 2.52
N TYR A 230 -21.43 -11.54 2.35
CA TYR A 230 -19.99 -11.33 2.16
C TYR A 230 -19.28 -10.78 3.41
N SER A 231 -19.96 -10.73 4.55
CA SER A 231 -19.35 -10.33 5.83
C SER A 231 -18.10 -11.17 6.17
N TRP A 232 -18.10 -12.46 5.81
CA TRP A 232 -16.95 -13.34 5.99
C TRP A 232 -15.74 -12.91 5.15
N LEU A 233 -15.96 -12.36 3.94
CA LEU A 233 -14.89 -11.89 3.06
C LEU A 233 -14.21 -10.65 3.66
N LEU A 234 -15.00 -9.73 4.22
CA LEU A 234 -14.48 -8.56 4.93
C LEU A 234 -13.70 -8.98 6.19
N GLY A 235 -14.24 -9.91 6.98
CA GLY A 235 -13.54 -10.50 8.12
C GLY A 235 -12.27 -11.24 7.73
N GLN A 236 -12.25 -11.87 6.55
CA GLN A 236 -11.07 -12.53 6.00
C GLN A 236 -9.97 -11.50 5.66
N MET A 237 -10.32 -10.36 5.07
CA MET A 237 -9.36 -9.26 4.80
C MET A 237 -8.80 -8.65 6.09
N GLN A 238 -9.63 -8.48 7.11
CA GLN A 238 -9.16 -8.05 8.43
C GLN A 238 -8.20 -9.08 9.06
N THR A 239 -8.47 -10.38 8.87
CA THR A 239 -7.57 -11.46 9.30
C THR A 239 -6.22 -11.39 8.58
N TRP A 240 -6.21 -11.00 7.30
CA TRP A 240 -4.99 -10.71 6.53
C TRP A 240 -4.28 -9.42 6.97
N GLY A 241 -4.88 -8.63 7.85
CA GLY A 241 -4.30 -7.42 8.44
C GLY A 241 -4.74 -6.11 7.79
N ALA A 242 -5.77 -6.13 6.94
CA ALA A 242 -6.32 -4.93 6.32
C ALA A 242 -7.04 -4.03 7.33
N THR A 243 -6.96 -2.72 7.09
CA THR A 243 -7.91 -1.75 7.64
C THR A 243 -8.97 -1.49 6.59
N LEU A 244 -10.23 -1.79 6.92
CA LEU A 244 -11.35 -1.55 6.01
C LEU A 244 -11.87 -0.13 6.19
N PHE A 245 -12.16 0.54 5.07
CA PHE A 245 -12.77 1.86 5.06
C PHE A 245 -14.02 1.83 4.18
N GLU A 246 -15.20 1.98 4.79
CA GLU A 246 -16.49 1.93 4.10
C GLU A 246 -16.88 3.31 3.57
N VAL A 247 -17.29 3.36 2.30
CA VAL A 247 -17.70 4.60 1.62
C VAL A 247 -18.56 4.27 0.41
N THR A 248 -19.42 5.19 -0.03
CA THR A 248 -20.19 4.99 -1.27
C THR A 248 -19.28 5.00 -2.49
N ALA A 249 -19.67 4.31 -3.57
CA ALA A 249 -18.89 4.31 -4.81
C ALA A 249 -18.75 5.72 -5.42
N GLN A 250 -19.76 6.58 -5.26
CA GLN A 250 -19.76 7.97 -5.69
C GLN A 250 -18.75 8.81 -4.90
N GLU A 251 -18.73 8.70 -3.57
CA GLU A 251 -17.79 9.42 -2.72
C GLU A 251 -16.36 8.92 -2.93
N HIS A 252 -16.17 7.61 -3.09
CA HIS A 252 -14.88 7.03 -3.45
C HIS A 252 -14.32 7.67 -4.73
N ASP A 253 -15.06 7.64 -5.83
CA ASP A 253 -14.57 8.14 -7.12
C ASP A 253 -14.33 9.65 -7.07
N LYS A 254 -15.14 10.41 -6.32
CA LYS A 254 -14.89 11.84 -6.06
C LYS A 254 -13.58 12.07 -5.30
N ALA A 255 -13.28 11.25 -4.29
CA ALA A 255 -12.03 11.35 -3.55
C ALA A 255 -10.82 10.95 -4.42
N MET A 256 -10.95 9.91 -5.24
CA MET A 256 -9.90 9.47 -6.16
C MET A 256 -9.56 10.51 -7.23
N ALA A 257 -10.48 11.41 -7.56
CA ALA A 257 -10.18 12.55 -8.43
C ALA A 257 -9.03 13.41 -7.87
N PHE A 258 -8.95 13.60 -6.55
CA PHE A 258 -7.85 14.33 -5.91
C PHE A 258 -6.65 13.43 -5.62
N ILE A 259 -6.89 12.21 -5.14
CA ILE A 259 -5.84 11.29 -4.67
C ILE A 259 -5.03 10.69 -5.83
N GLN A 260 -5.72 10.26 -6.89
CA GLN A 260 -5.12 9.55 -8.02
C GLN A 260 -5.10 10.42 -9.28
N VAL A 261 -6.23 10.95 -9.72
CA VAL A 261 -6.32 11.63 -11.03
C VAL A 261 -5.46 12.89 -11.06
N MET A 262 -5.67 13.83 -10.13
CA MET A 262 -4.85 15.06 -10.06
C MET A 262 -3.37 14.73 -9.86
N ARG A 263 -3.06 13.81 -8.94
CA ARG A 263 -1.68 13.42 -8.64
C ARG A 263 -0.99 12.86 -9.87
N HIS A 264 -1.56 11.84 -10.51
CA HIS A 264 -0.96 11.15 -11.63
C HIS A 264 -0.89 12.03 -12.88
N PHE A 265 -1.93 12.80 -13.19
CA PHE A 265 -1.89 13.70 -14.34
C PHE A 265 -0.87 14.81 -14.17
N ASN A 266 -0.74 15.40 -12.97
CA ASN A 266 0.30 16.40 -12.70
C ASN A 266 1.70 15.79 -12.85
N THR A 267 1.91 14.58 -12.32
CA THR A 267 3.19 13.87 -12.49
C THR A 267 3.48 13.52 -13.95
N PHE A 268 2.45 13.14 -14.73
CA PHE A 268 2.57 12.91 -16.17
C PHE A 268 3.00 14.18 -16.91
N VAL A 269 2.34 15.31 -16.67
CA VAL A 269 2.66 16.61 -17.28
C VAL A 269 4.05 17.07 -16.88
N TYR A 270 4.41 16.97 -15.60
CA TYR A 270 5.74 17.32 -15.11
C TYR A 270 6.85 16.46 -15.75
N GLY A 271 6.63 15.14 -15.84
CA GLY A 271 7.56 14.24 -16.53
C GLY A 271 7.66 14.52 -18.03
N ALA A 272 6.54 14.84 -18.69
CA ALA A 272 6.54 15.23 -20.10
C ALA A 272 7.30 16.55 -20.32
N HIS A 273 7.18 17.52 -19.41
CA HIS A 273 7.94 18.76 -19.46
C HIS A 273 9.44 18.50 -19.26
N LEU A 274 9.83 17.71 -18.26
CA LEU A 274 11.23 17.29 -18.06
C LEU A 274 11.80 16.58 -19.30
N ALA A 275 11.03 15.68 -19.92
CA ALA A 275 11.45 15.00 -21.13
C ALA A 275 11.61 15.96 -22.32
N GLY A 276 10.77 17.00 -22.41
CA GLY A 276 10.86 18.05 -23.43
C GLY A 276 12.07 18.97 -23.27
N GLU A 277 12.35 19.41 -22.03
CA GLU A 277 13.54 20.22 -21.71
C GLU A 277 14.84 19.40 -21.79
N ASN A 278 14.74 18.08 -21.60
CA ASN A 278 15.83 17.11 -21.65
C ASN A 278 17.10 17.51 -20.87
N PRO A 279 16.98 17.87 -19.57
CA PRO A 279 18.15 18.14 -18.74
C PRO A 279 18.94 16.84 -18.51
N ASN A 280 20.24 16.95 -18.20
CA ASN A 280 21.05 15.78 -17.85
C ASN A 280 20.59 15.19 -16.51
N LEU A 281 19.81 14.11 -16.57
CA LEU A 281 19.27 13.43 -15.38
C LEU A 281 20.35 12.98 -14.40
N ASN A 282 21.51 12.51 -14.88
CA ASN A 282 22.61 12.10 -14.00
C ASN A 282 23.20 13.29 -13.23
N LEU A 283 23.29 14.46 -13.87
CA LEU A 283 23.72 15.67 -13.19
C LEU A 283 22.68 16.09 -12.14
N LEU A 284 21.39 16.05 -12.48
CA LEU A 284 20.32 16.38 -11.54
C LEU A 284 20.34 15.47 -10.32
N THR A 285 20.51 14.15 -10.50
CA THR A 285 20.55 13.20 -9.39
C THR A 285 21.78 13.38 -8.51
N GLN A 286 22.95 13.69 -9.09
CA GLN A 286 24.18 13.96 -8.33
C GLN A 286 24.12 15.24 -7.51
N LEU A 287 23.41 16.27 -8.00
CA LEU A 287 23.23 17.54 -7.29
C LEU A 287 22.04 17.53 -6.31
N SER A 288 21.24 16.46 -6.30
CA SER A 288 20.04 16.37 -5.47
C SER A 288 20.37 15.90 -4.05
N SER A 289 19.89 16.63 -3.05
CA SER A 289 19.78 16.10 -1.69
C SER A 289 18.75 14.95 -1.64
N PRO A 290 18.71 14.13 -0.57
CA PRO A 290 17.81 12.98 -0.49
C PRO A 290 16.33 13.29 -0.82
N ILE A 291 15.81 14.44 -0.37
CA ILE A 291 14.42 14.84 -0.65
C ILE A 291 14.19 15.11 -2.14
N TYR A 292 15.06 15.86 -2.80
CA TYR A 292 14.91 16.17 -4.22
C TYR A 292 15.10 14.93 -5.10
N ARG A 293 15.99 14.01 -4.70
CA ARG A 293 16.14 12.73 -5.38
C ARG A 293 14.89 11.87 -5.23
N LEU A 294 14.27 11.86 -4.04
CA LEU A 294 13.00 11.19 -3.82
C LEU A 294 11.88 11.81 -4.67
N GLU A 295 11.79 13.13 -4.76
CA GLU A 295 10.80 13.81 -5.61
C GLU A 295 10.96 13.42 -7.09
N LEU A 296 12.19 13.39 -7.61
CA LEU A 296 12.47 12.94 -8.98
C LEU A 296 12.15 11.45 -9.16
N ALA A 297 12.47 10.61 -8.19
CA ALA A 297 12.12 9.18 -8.21
C ALA A 297 10.60 8.96 -8.20
N MET A 298 9.85 9.77 -7.46
CA MET A 298 8.37 9.74 -7.43
C MET A 298 7.76 10.10 -8.79
N VAL A 299 8.43 10.93 -9.59
CA VAL A 299 8.05 11.20 -10.98
C VAL A 299 8.41 10.02 -11.87
N GLY A 300 9.67 9.59 -11.85
CA GLY A 300 10.17 8.51 -12.73
C GLY A 300 9.42 7.20 -12.56
N ARG A 301 9.08 6.82 -11.32
CA ARG A 301 8.36 5.56 -11.03
C ARG A 301 6.96 5.49 -11.64
N LEU A 302 6.34 6.62 -11.99
CA LEU A 302 5.06 6.63 -12.72
C LEU A 302 5.22 5.96 -14.09
N PHE A 303 6.31 6.28 -14.79
CA PHE A 303 6.57 5.83 -16.16
C PHE A 303 7.13 4.39 -16.24
N ALA A 304 7.49 3.81 -15.10
CA ALA A 304 7.87 2.39 -14.98
C ALA A 304 6.65 1.44 -14.85
N GLN A 305 5.43 1.99 -14.80
CA GLN A 305 4.18 1.24 -14.66
C GLN A 305 3.37 1.26 -15.97
N SER A 306 2.23 0.58 -16.00
CA SER A 306 1.37 0.51 -17.18
C SER A 306 0.70 1.85 -17.49
N GLY A 307 0.96 2.39 -18.68
CA GLY A 307 0.28 3.60 -19.17
C GLY A 307 -1.24 3.42 -19.31
N GLN A 308 -1.70 2.20 -19.64
CA GLN A 308 -3.13 1.90 -19.77
C GLN A 308 -3.86 2.06 -18.43
N LEU A 309 -3.26 1.65 -17.32
CA LEU A 309 -3.85 1.78 -15.99
C LEU A 309 -4.14 3.25 -15.67
N TYR A 310 -3.18 4.13 -15.92
CA TYR A 310 -3.35 5.56 -15.68
C TYR A 310 -4.33 6.21 -16.64
N ALA A 311 -4.34 5.79 -17.91
CA ALA A 311 -5.35 6.23 -18.87
C ALA A 311 -6.76 5.87 -18.36
N ASP A 312 -6.98 4.63 -17.95
CA ASP A 312 -8.30 4.19 -17.48
C ASP A 312 -8.75 4.96 -16.23
N ILE A 313 -7.85 5.23 -15.27
CA ILE A 313 -8.14 6.02 -14.07
C ILE A 313 -8.50 7.47 -14.43
N ILE A 314 -7.66 8.12 -15.25
CA ILE A 314 -7.79 9.55 -15.56
C ILE A 314 -9.04 9.80 -16.42
N PHE A 315 -9.27 8.97 -17.43
CA PHE A 315 -10.40 9.11 -18.37
C PHE A 315 -11.71 8.51 -17.86
N ASN A 316 -11.75 7.94 -16.65
CA ASN A 316 -12.94 7.28 -16.13
C ASN A 316 -14.16 8.22 -16.01
N ASN A 317 -13.97 9.47 -15.60
CA ASN A 317 -15.06 10.41 -15.32
C ASN A 317 -14.84 11.73 -16.05
N PRO A 318 -15.78 12.25 -16.86
CA PRO A 318 -15.68 13.57 -17.48
C PRO A 318 -15.42 14.71 -16.49
N GLU A 319 -15.90 14.61 -15.24
CA GLU A 319 -15.64 15.60 -14.19
C GLU A 319 -14.14 15.72 -13.84
N ASN A 320 -13.36 14.66 -14.06
CA ASN A 320 -11.91 14.69 -13.91
C ASN A 320 -11.29 15.75 -14.82
N PHE A 321 -11.77 15.86 -16.05
CA PHE A 321 -11.26 16.85 -17.00
C PHE A 321 -11.57 18.28 -16.55
N LEU A 322 -12.76 18.51 -16.00
CA LEU A 322 -13.13 19.81 -15.44
C LEU A 322 -12.25 20.18 -14.23
N LEU A 323 -11.94 19.20 -13.37
CA LEU A 323 -11.00 19.38 -12.25
C LEU A 323 -9.60 19.77 -12.75
N LEU A 324 -9.07 19.06 -13.74
CA LEU A 324 -7.76 19.34 -14.34
C LEU A 324 -7.71 20.72 -15.00
N LYS A 325 -8.78 21.15 -15.68
CA LYS A 325 -8.90 22.51 -16.24
C LYS A 325 -8.85 23.60 -15.17
N ARG A 326 -9.56 23.41 -14.04
CA ARG A 326 -9.47 24.35 -12.90
C ARG A 326 -8.05 24.40 -12.34
N PHE A 327 -7.37 23.26 -12.24
CA PHE A 327 -5.98 23.21 -11.79
C PHE A 327 -5.03 23.95 -12.76
N HIS A 328 -5.19 23.77 -14.07
CA HIS A 328 -4.43 24.53 -15.07
C HIS A 328 -4.65 26.05 -14.94
N GLN A 329 -5.89 26.49 -14.71
CA GLN A 329 -6.17 27.90 -14.45
C GLN A 329 -5.41 28.41 -13.21
N ARG A 330 -5.39 27.64 -12.12
CA ARG A 330 -4.62 27.97 -10.91
C ARG A 330 -3.12 28.11 -11.19
N PHE A 331 -2.57 27.25 -12.06
CA PHE A 331 -1.17 27.36 -12.48
C PHE A 331 -0.89 28.68 -13.22
N GLY A 332 -1.76 29.05 -14.17
CA GLY A 332 -1.64 30.33 -14.89
C GLY A 332 -1.76 31.56 -13.97
N GLU A 333 -2.63 31.51 -12.97
CA GLU A 333 -2.73 32.58 -11.97
C GLU A 333 -1.47 32.69 -11.11
N ALA A 334 -0.86 31.57 -10.70
CA ALA A 334 0.41 31.57 -9.98
C ALA A 334 1.55 32.15 -10.83
N LEU A 335 1.60 31.85 -12.14
CA LEU A 335 2.55 32.47 -13.06
C LEU A 335 2.35 33.98 -13.16
N SER A 336 1.10 34.45 -13.21
CA SER A 336 0.83 35.89 -13.27
C SER A 336 1.38 36.66 -12.06
N ILE A 337 1.43 36.05 -10.87
CA ILE A 337 2.03 36.66 -9.67
C ILE A 337 3.55 36.82 -9.86
N LEU A 338 4.20 35.80 -10.44
CA LEU A 338 5.63 35.82 -10.74
C LEU A 338 5.96 36.86 -11.81
N ASP A 339 5.19 36.93 -12.88
CA ASP A 339 5.38 37.88 -13.99
C ASP A 339 5.28 39.34 -13.51
N LYS A 340 4.40 39.62 -12.55
CA LYS A 340 4.24 40.95 -11.94
C LYS A 340 5.24 41.23 -10.82
N GLY A 341 6.03 40.24 -10.39
CA GLY A 341 6.97 40.37 -9.28
C GLY A 341 6.30 40.57 -7.91
N GLU A 342 5.04 40.14 -7.75
CA GLU A 342 4.21 40.38 -6.55
C GLU A 342 4.56 39.41 -5.40
N LYS A 343 5.78 39.52 -4.86
CA LYS A 343 6.28 38.64 -3.79
C LYS A 343 5.40 38.59 -2.55
N ALA A 344 4.83 39.74 -2.15
CA ALA A 344 3.94 39.82 -0.99
C ALA A 344 2.66 38.99 -1.20
N GLU A 345 2.12 39.01 -2.41
CA GLU A 345 0.94 38.23 -2.78
C GLU A 345 1.24 36.73 -2.80
N PHE A 346 2.40 36.34 -3.33
CA PHE A 346 2.86 34.94 -3.24
C PHE A 346 2.93 34.46 -1.79
N ILE A 347 3.55 35.23 -0.88
CA ILE A 347 3.67 34.87 0.54
C ILE A 347 2.29 34.77 1.20
N ARG A 348 1.37 35.70 0.88
CA ARG A 348 0.00 35.66 1.38
C ARG A 348 -0.70 34.36 0.98
N GLN A 349 -0.69 34.02 -0.31
CA GLN A 349 -1.31 32.78 -0.80
C GLN A 349 -0.62 31.52 -0.22
N PHE A 350 0.71 31.53 -0.09
CA PHE A 350 1.45 30.43 0.52
C PHE A 350 0.99 30.16 1.96
N ASN A 351 0.83 31.22 2.76
CA ASN A 351 0.38 31.10 4.14
C ASN A 351 -1.09 30.65 4.24
N GLU A 352 -1.98 31.16 3.39
CA GLU A 352 -3.38 30.72 3.32
C GLU A 352 -3.52 29.23 2.97
N ILE A 353 -2.69 28.75 2.03
CA ILE A 353 -2.61 27.32 1.72
C ILE A 353 -2.10 26.54 2.96
N GLY A 354 -1.07 27.05 3.63
CA GLY A 354 -0.55 26.47 4.87
C GLY A 354 -1.60 26.39 5.99
N GLU A 355 -2.43 27.41 6.15
CA GLU A 355 -3.54 27.42 7.10
C GLU A 355 -4.62 26.38 6.75
N TRP A 356 -4.94 26.22 5.47
CA TRP A 356 -5.87 25.19 5.01
C TRP A 356 -5.34 23.77 5.29
N PHE A 357 -4.05 23.53 5.09
CA PHE A 357 -3.41 22.28 5.51
C PHE A 357 -3.37 22.12 7.05
N GLY A 358 -3.33 23.23 7.78
CA GLY A 358 -3.37 23.25 9.25
C GLY A 358 -2.26 22.41 9.88
N ASP A 359 -2.58 21.70 10.96
CA ASP A 359 -1.61 20.85 11.66
C ASP A 359 -1.12 19.66 10.82
N TYR A 360 -1.84 19.27 9.77
CA TYR A 360 -1.41 18.20 8.87
C TYR A 360 -0.12 18.57 8.13
N ALA A 361 0.12 19.85 7.80
CA ALA A 361 1.39 20.30 7.20
C ALA A 361 2.59 19.99 8.11
N LYS A 362 2.44 20.20 9.43
CA LYS A 362 3.50 19.92 10.41
C LYS A 362 3.76 18.42 10.50
N THR A 363 2.71 17.62 10.51
CA THR A 363 2.80 16.15 10.48
C THR A 363 3.53 15.66 9.23
N CYS A 364 3.18 16.16 8.04
CA CYS A 364 3.89 15.82 6.79
C CYS A 364 5.38 16.16 6.83
N LEU A 365 5.77 17.28 7.46
CA LEU A 365 7.17 17.65 7.60
C LEU A 365 7.94 16.69 8.53
N ILE A 366 7.32 16.25 9.62
CA ILE A 366 7.94 15.29 10.55
C ILE A 366 8.06 13.92 9.89
N ASP A 367 6.99 13.45 9.25
CA ASP A 367 6.94 12.14 8.63
C ASP A 367 7.88 12.02 7.42
N SER A 368 7.96 13.06 6.58
CA SER A 368 8.89 13.07 5.44
C SER A 368 10.35 13.01 5.91
N LYS A 369 10.73 13.71 6.99
CA LYS A 369 12.07 13.60 7.59
C LYS A 369 12.38 12.18 8.05
N ARG A 370 11.45 11.52 8.73
CA ARG A 370 11.62 10.13 9.18
C ARG A 370 11.75 9.15 8.01
N LEU A 371 10.98 9.35 6.94
CA LEU A 371 11.08 8.55 5.73
C LEU A 371 12.43 8.72 5.04
N LEU A 372 12.93 9.95 4.96
CA LEU A 372 14.23 10.25 4.34
C LEU A 372 15.40 9.66 5.13
N LEU A 373 15.37 9.73 6.46
CA LEU A 373 16.40 9.11 7.30
C LEU A 373 16.51 7.61 7.01
N LYS A 374 15.37 6.92 6.95
CA LYS A 374 15.32 5.49 6.62
C LYS A 374 15.82 5.18 5.21
N ALA A 375 15.47 6.03 4.24
CA ALA A 375 15.95 5.88 2.87
C ALA A 375 17.45 6.15 2.70
N ASP A 376 18.02 7.03 3.54
CA ASP A 376 19.46 7.33 3.56
C ASP A 376 20.28 6.21 4.23
N ASP A 377 19.78 5.64 5.33
CA ASP A 377 20.38 4.49 6.01
C ASP A 377 20.56 3.28 5.06
N ASP A 378 19.56 3.02 4.21
CA ASP A 378 19.59 1.94 3.22
C ASP A 378 20.43 2.27 1.96
N GLN A 379 21.11 3.43 1.93
CA GLN A 379 21.83 3.98 0.77
C GLN A 379 20.99 4.07 -0.53
N MET A 380 19.66 3.98 -0.45
CA MET A 380 18.77 3.93 -1.61
C MET A 380 18.82 5.19 -2.46
N LEU A 381 19.25 6.30 -1.88
CA LEU A 381 19.34 7.62 -2.51
C LEU A 381 20.79 8.02 -2.86
N ARG A 382 21.76 7.12 -2.66
CA ARG A 382 23.19 7.36 -2.91
C ARG A 382 23.72 6.33 -3.91
N THR A 383 23.27 6.42 -5.15
CA THR A 383 23.90 5.72 -6.30
C THR A 383 24.30 6.69 -7.38
#